data_AF-A0A0B5KUK0-F1
#
_entry.id   AF-A0A0B5KUK0-F1
#
_cell.length_a   1.000
_cell.length_b   1.000
_cell.length_c   1.000
_cell.angle_alpha   90.00
_cell.angle_beta   90.00
_cell.angle_gamma   90.00
#
_symmetry.space_group_name_H-M   'P 1'
#
loop_
_entity.id
_entity.type
_entity.pdbx_description
1 polymer ?
#
loop_
_entity_poly.entity_id
_entity_poly.type
_entity_poly.pdbx_seq_one_letter_code
_entity_poly.pdbx_strand_id
1 'polypeptide(L)' 'MTETQPTTIRLHNNDNVVVARDEIAQGYNVASEAVAANAMIPAGHKIATLAIAKDEPVRKYDQIH' A
#
# COMPACT_ATOMS: atom_id res chain seq x y z
N MET A 1 -15.37 20.79 1.02
CA MET A 1 -14.29 19.92 1.52
C MET A 1 -13.94 19.00 0.38
N THR A 2 -12.76 19.14 -0.23
CA THR A 2 -12.36 18.29 -1.36
C THR A 2 -12.02 16.92 -0.81
N GLU A 3 -12.87 15.93 -1.07
CA GLU A 3 -12.59 14.53 -0.78
C GLU A 3 -11.44 14.11 -1.69
N THR A 4 -10.23 14.05 -1.14
CA THR A 4 -9.06 13.52 -1.85
C THR A 4 -9.28 12.04 -2.03
N GLN A 5 -9.61 11.62 -3.25
CA GLN A 5 -9.82 10.22 -3.56
C GLN A 5 -8.58 9.40 -3.18
N PRO A 6 -8.73 8.27 -2.47
CA PRO A 6 -7.60 7.50 -1.98
C PRO A 6 -6.75 6.98 -3.15
N THR A 7 -5.42 7.14 -3.07
CA THR A 7 -4.46 6.73 -4.11
C THR A 7 -4.10 5.24 -4.04
N THR A 8 -4.69 4.50 -3.10
CA THR A 8 -4.44 3.08 -2.86
C THR A 8 -5.73 2.28 -2.70
N ILE A 9 -5.64 0.98 -2.98
CA ILE A 9 -6.73 0.01 -2.84
C ILE A 9 -6.29 -1.05 -1.83
N ARG A 10 -7.06 -1.16 -0.74
CA ARG A 10 -7.00 -2.25 0.23
C ARG A 10 -8.08 -3.26 -0.10
N LEU A 11 -7.71 -4.52 -0.30
CA LEU A 11 -8.61 -5.59 -0.72
C LEU A 11 -9.18 -6.35 0.47
N HIS A 12 -8.40 -6.49 1.54
CA HIS A 12 -8.84 -7.05 2.81
C HIS A 12 -8.20 -6.36 4.01
N ASN A 13 -8.89 -6.37 5.15
CA ASN A 13 -8.41 -5.73 6.39
C ASN A 13 -7.15 -6.41 6.95
N ASN A 14 -6.97 -7.71 6.70
CA ASN A 14 -5.79 -8.45 7.14
C ASN A 14 -4.59 -8.28 6.21
N ASP A 15 -4.73 -7.66 5.04
CA ASP A 15 -3.61 -7.54 4.10
C ASP A 15 -2.48 -6.70 4.70
N ASN A 16 -1.23 -7.13 4.52
CA ASN A 16 -0.06 -6.32 4.88
C ASN A 16 0.48 -5.50 3.69
N VAL A 17 -0.26 -5.50 2.59
CA VAL A 17 0.00 -4.71 1.40
C VAL A 17 -1.28 -4.05 0.88
N VAL A 18 -1.11 -2.90 0.23
CA VAL A 18 -2.13 -2.27 -0.62
C VAL A 18 -1.64 -2.17 -2.05
N VAL A 19 -2.53 -1.88 -2.98
CA VAL A 19 -2.19 -1.66 -4.40
C VAL A 19 -2.29 -0.17 -4.70
N ALA A 20 -1.27 0.41 -5.33
CA ALA A 20 -1.32 1.78 -5.83
C ALA A 20 -2.36 1.88 -6.95
N ARG A 21 -3.34 2.77 -6.81
CA ARG A 21 -4.32 3.04 -7.88
C ARG A 21 -3.72 3.96 -8.94
N ASP A 22 -2.91 4.91 -8.49
CA ASP A 22 -2.23 5.93 -9.29
C ASP A 22 -0.71 5.85 -9.03
N GLU A 23 0.11 6.54 -9.82
CA GLU A 23 1.53 6.67 -9.51
C GLU A 23 1.71 7.43 -8.18
N ILE A 24 2.56 6.90 -7.30
CA ILE A 24 2.86 7.48 -6.00
C ILE A 24 4.33 7.91 -5.99
N ALA A 25 4.56 9.20 -5.82
CA ALA A 25 5.91 9.74 -5.72
C ALA A 25 6.62 9.26 -4.45
N GLN A 26 7.95 9.20 -4.50
CA GLN A 26 8.76 8.98 -3.31
C GLN A 26 8.47 10.05 -2.25
N GLY A 27 8.37 9.63 -0.99
CA GLY A 27 8.05 10.49 0.15
C GLY A 27 6.57 10.85 0.28
N TYR A 28 5.73 10.44 -0.66
CA TYR A 28 4.28 10.67 -0.56
C TYR A 28 3.70 9.95 0.65
N ASN A 29 2.89 10.66 1.43
CA ASN A 29 2.20 10.13 2.60
C ASN A 29 0.89 9.45 2.18
N VAL A 30 0.83 8.13 2.30
CA VAL A 30 -0.38 7.34 2.11
C VAL A 30 -1.17 7.38 3.41
N ALA A 31 -1.92 8.46 3.60
CA ALA A 31 -2.59 8.77 4.86
C ALA A 31 -3.54 7.65 5.35
N SER A 32 -4.21 6.93 4.44
CA SER A 32 -5.10 5.81 4.77
C SER A 32 -4.39 4.63 5.42
N GLU A 33 -3.07 4.51 5.24
CA GLU A 33 -2.25 3.41 5.72
C GLU A 33 -1.20 3.87 6.74
N ALA A 34 -1.15 5.17 7.05
CA ALA A 34 -0.16 5.78 7.94
C ALA A 34 1.31 5.45 7.58
N VAL A 35 1.61 5.33 6.29
CA VAL A 35 2.97 5.07 5.77
C VAL A 35 3.39 6.10 4.71
N ALA A 36 4.69 6.28 4.55
CA ALA A 36 5.27 7.07 3.48
C ALA A 36 5.95 6.15 2.44
N ALA A 37 5.85 6.49 1.16
CA ALA A 37 6.48 5.73 0.10
C ALA A 37 8.00 5.92 0.11
N ASN A 38 8.76 4.83 0.26
CA ASN A 38 10.23 4.88 0.28
C ASN A 38 10.86 5.07 -1.11
N ALA A 39 10.08 4.88 -2.17
CA ALA A 39 10.47 5.05 -3.58
C ALA A 39 9.23 5.48 -4.39
N MET A 40 9.43 5.81 -5.68
CA MET A 40 8.31 5.97 -6.60
C MET A 40 7.64 4.61 -6.85
N ILE A 41 6.32 4.57 -6.81
CA ILE A 41 5.51 3.36 -6.96
C ILE A 41 4.55 3.54 -8.13
N PRO A 42 4.75 2.83 -9.25
CA PRO A 42 3.82 2.84 -10.38
C PRO A 42 2.42 2.33 -10.01
N ALA A 43 1.40 2.79 -10.75
CA ALA A 43 0.05 2.27 -10.64
C ALA A 43 0.02 0.73 -10.82
N GLY A 44 -0.78 0.05 -10.00
CA GLY A 44 -0.90 -1.41 -9.99
C GLY A 44 0.14 -2.15 -9.13
N HIS A 45 1.19 -1.48 -8.63
CA HIS A 45 2.17 -2.11 -7.76
C HIS A 45 1.76 -2.15 -6.29
N LYS A 46 2.37 -3.09 -5.56
CA LYS A 46 2.11 -3.30 -4.13
C LYS A 46 2.92 -2.33 -3.28
N ILE A 47 2.33 -1.89 -2.19
CA ILE A 47 2.93 -1.08 -1.14
C ILE A 47 2.79 -1.85 0.17
N ALA A 48 3.88 -2.08 0.88
CA ALA A 48 3.79 -2.63 2.24
C ALA A 48 3.24 -1.58 3.20
N THR A 49 2.28 -1.97 4.05
CA THR A 49 1.66 -1.07 5.04
C THR A 49 2.23 -1.24 6.44
N LEU A 50 3.21 -2.13 6.58
CA LEU A 50 3.98 -2.41 7.78
C LEU A 50 5.33 -3.01 7.38
N ALA A 51 6.27 -3.10 8.33
CA ALA A 51 7.52 -3.80 8.10
C ALA A 51 7.25 -5.30 7.95
N ILE A 52 7.63 -5.89 6.81
CA ILE A 52 7.55 -7.33 6.54
C ILE A 52 8.97 -7.86 6.61
N ALA A 53 9.26 -8.69 7.62
CA ALA A 53 10.58 -9.26 7.79
C ALA A 53 10.92 -10.27 6.68
N LYS A 54 12.20 -10.62 6.55
CA LYS A 54 12.58 -11.75 5.70
C LYS A 54 11.84 -13.01 6.19
N ASP A 55 11.34 -13.80 5.25
CA ASP A 55 10.56 -15.03 5.48
C ASP A 55 9.17 -14.80 6.13
N GLU A 56 8.77 -13.55 6.38
CA GLU A 56 7.39 -13.21 6.77
C GLU A 56 6.49 -13.19 5.53
N PRO A 57 5.28 -13.79 5.59
CA PRO A 57 4.41 -13.90 4.43
C PRO A 57 3.87 -12.54 3.99
N VAL A 58 3.80 -12.33 2.68
CA VAL A 58 2.99 -11.26 2.09
C VAL A 58 1.54 -11.73 2.05
N ARG A 59 0.60 -10.94 2.58
CA ARG A 59 -0.82 -11.25 2.60
C ARG A 59 -1.59 -10.25 1.73
N LYS A 60 -2.25 -10.77 0.69
CA LYS A 60 -3.11 -10.02 -0.24
C LYS A 60 -4.37 -10.83 -0.51
N TYR A 61 -5.54 -10.21 -0.50
CA TYR A 61 -6.83 -10.91 -0.57
C TYR A 61 -7.06 -11.88 0.61
N ASP A 62 -6.45 -11.60 1.77
CA ASP A 62 -6.34 -12.54 2.89
C ASP A 62 -5.65 -13.87 2.56
N GLN A 63 -4.86 -13.92 1.48
CA GLN A 63 -4.10 -15.09 1.05
C GLN A 63 -2.60 -14.85 1.16
N ILE A 64 -1.88 -15.88 1.60
CA ILE A 64 -0.41 -15.88 1.70
C ILE A 64 0.18 -16.07 0.30
N HIS A 65 1.15 -15.22 -0.05
CA HIS A 65 1.92 -15.23 -1.29
C HIS A 65 3.42 -15.35 -1.01
#